data_AF-A0A9D9GLD5-F1
#
_entry.id   AF-A0A9D9GLD5-F1
#
_cell.length_a   1.000
_cell.length_b   1.000
_cell.length_c   1.000
_cell.angle_alpha   90.00
_cell.angle_beta   90.00
_cell.angle_gamma   90.00
#
_symmetry.space_group_name_H-M   'P 1'
#
loop_
_entity.id
_entity.type
_entity.pdbx_description
1 polymer ?
#
loop_
_entity_poly.entity_id
_entity_poly.type
_entity_poly.pdbx_seq_one_letter_code
_entity_poly.pdbx_strand_id
1 'polypeptide(L)'
;MATDSHKLVYYTRHDVKVTEKCSFILPKKPAAILRSLLGKSEDLVKVTFDTKNAYFEFDGNILICRLQEGTYPAYRSVIPKNNPNKLVINRVALLNAVKRVAVCSNQSTSHIKLSLSFNKLVISASDTNFSMSAHETLDCTYEGDEMHIGFKSTFLAEILNNLPYEEVSIELSDPTRAGLILAAGETDPEEVICSLLMPIRIPS
;
A
#
# COMPACT_ATOMS: atom_id res chain seq x y z
N MET A 1 7.18 8.07 2.99
CA MET A 1 6.77 6.83 3.68
C MET A 1 5.62 7.12 4.62
N ALA A 2 4.63 6.24 4.68
CA ALA A 2 3.57 6.25 5.66
C ALA A 2 3.36 4.83 6.20
N THR A 3 3.13 4.68 7.49
CA THR A 3 2.81 3.39 8.11
C THR A 3 1.74 3.59 9.17
N ASP A 4 0.82 2.65 9.26
CA ASP A 4 0.22 2.26 10.53
C ASP A 4 0.81 0.88 10.88
N SER A 5 0.60 0.37 12.09
CA SER A 5 1.20 -0.92 12.52
C SER A 5 0.83 -2.14 11.66
N HIS A 6 -0.02 -1.98 10.65
CA HIS A 6 -0.56 -3.06 9.81
C HIS A 6 -0.24 -2.91 8.32
N LYS A 7 0.05 -1.69 7.85
CA LYS A 7 0.49 -1.45 6.48
C LYS A 7 1.55 -0.37 6.42
N LEU A 8 2.47 -0.52 5.48
CA LEU A 8 3.50 0.46 5.17
C LEU A 8 3.48 0.75 3.68
N VAL A 9 3.47 2.02 3.31
CA VAL A 9 3.63 2.47 1.93
C VAL A 9 4.89 3.32 1.85
N TYR A 10 5.78 2.93 0.95
CA TYR A 10 6.99 3.67 0.62
C TYR A 10 6.91 4.13 -0.83
N TYR A 11 7.21 5.42 -1.03
CA TYR A 11 7.17 6.12 -2.30
C TYR A 11 8.49 6.87 -2.43
N THR A 12 9.19 6.66 -3.54
CA THR A 12 10.45 7.34 -3.87
C THR A 12 10.32 8.04 -5.19
N ARG A 13 10.90 9.24 -5.24
CA ARG A 13 11.17 9.98 -6.46
C ARG A 13 12.67 10.23 -6.56
N HIS A 14 13.28 9.92 -7.69
CA HIS A 14 14.72 10.07 -7.93
C HIS A 14 15.09 11.38 -8.64
N ASP A 15 14.10 12.09 -9.17
CA ASP A 15 14.23 13.37 -9.87
C ASP A 15 14.29 14.59 -8.92
N VAL A 16 14.35 14.36 -7.60
CA VAL A 16 14.47 15.40 -6.59
C VAL A 16 15.91 15.88 -6.46
N LYS A 17 16.15 17.17 -6.73
CA LYS A 17 17.46 17.80 -6.54
C LYS A 17 17.63 18.24 -5.09
N VAL A 18 18.61 17.66 -4.40
CA VAL A 18 18.91 17.97 -3.00
C VAL A 18 20.39 18.33 -2.86
N THR A 19 20.68 19.38 -2.10
CA THR A 19 22.05 19.82 -1.79
C THR A 19 22.73 18.91 -0.76
N GLU A 20 21.98 18.43 0.23
CA GLU A 20 22.49 17.58 1.31
C GLU A 20 21.47 16.51 1.72
N LYS A 21 21.93 15.35 2.18
CA LYS A 21 21.04 14.29 2.66
C LYS A 21 20.34 14.72 3.94
N CYS A 22 19.02 14.75 3.92
CA CYS A 22 18.23 15.29 5.02
C CYS A 22 16.88 14.55 5.18
N SER A 23 16.23 14.66 6.34
CA SER A 23 14.93 14.02 6.61
C SER A 23 14.13 14.75 7.69
N PHE A 24 12.81 14.77 7.56
CA PHE A 24 11.89 15.28 8.58
C PHE A 24 10.59 14.45 8.60
N ILE A 25 9.80 14.58 9.68
CA ILE A 25 8.49 13.93 9.83
C ILE A 25 7.39 14.98 9.69
N LEU A 26 6.66 14.92 8.58
CA LEU A 26 5.51 15.79 8.31
C LEU A 26 4.25 15.24 9.01
N PRO A 27 3.57 16.01 9.88
CA PRO A 27 2.33 15.53 10.49
C PRO A 27 1.20 15.38 9.46
N LYS A 28 0.27 14.45 9.74
CA LYS A 28 -0.83 14.08 8.82
C LYS A 28 -1.70 15.26 8.39
N LYS A 29 -2.05 16.16 9.32
CA LYS A 29 -2.91 17.33 9.04
C LYS A 29 -2.26 18.30 8.03
N PRO A 30 -1.04 18.81 8.28
CA PRO A 30 -0.27 19.57 7.29
C PRO A 30 -0.11 18.88 5.93
N ALA A 31 0.19 17.57 5.90
CA ALA A 31 0.32 16.83 4.65
C ALA A 31 -0.97 16.82 3.82
N ALA A 32 -2.13 16.66 4.48
CA ALA A 32 -3.43 16.70 3.81
C ALA A 32 -3.77 18.10 3.27
N ILE A 33 -3.45 19.15 4.04
CA ILE A 33 -3.63 20.54 3.62
C ILE A 33 -2.74 20.83 2.40
N LEU A 34 -1.45 20.47 2.46
CA LEU A 34 -0.53 20.64 1.35
C LEU A 34 -1.05 19.95 0.08
N ARG A 35 -1.51 18.69 0.19
CA ARG A 35 -2.13 17.98 -0.94
C ARG A 35 -3.34 18.73 -1.52
N SER A 36 -4.17 19.32 -0.67
CA SER A 36 -5.35 20.08 -1.13
C SER A 36 -4.99 21.40 -1.81
N LEU A 37 -3.90 22.06 -1.36
CA LEU A 37 -3.45 23.34 -1.90
C LEU A 37 -2.72 23.20 -3.23
N LEU A 38 -1.92 22.14 -3.40
CA LEU A 38 -1.17 21.90 -4.65
C LEU A 38 -2.09 21.53 -5.82
N GLY A 39 -3.29 21.00 -5.55
CA GLY A 39 -4.28 20.70 -6.58
C GLY A 39 -3.73 19.80 -7.70
N LYS A 40 -3.87 20.26 -8.95
CA LYS A 40 -3.25 19.68 -10.15
C LYS A 40 -2.17 20.59 -10.75
N SER A 41 -1.62 21.52 -9.96
CA SER A 41 -0.55 22.39 -10.48
C SER A 41 0.71 21.56 -10.73
N GLU A 42 1.39 21.85 -11.85
CA GLU A 42 2.71 21.31 -12.19
C GLU A 42 3.84 22.25 -11.73
N ASP A 43 3.52 23.30 -10.97
CA ASP A 43 4.49 24.26 -10.49
C ASP A 43 5.50 23.62 -9.53
N LEU A 44 6.75 24.07 -9.63
CA LEU A 44 7.81 23.63 -8.73
C LEU A 44 7.51 24.07 -7.30
N VAL A 45 7.50 23.11 -6.38
CA VAL A 45 7.39 23.37 -4.94
C VAL A 45 8.78 23.43 -4.35
N LYS A 46 9.17 24.60 -3.83
CA LYS A 46 10.41 24.75 -3.09
C LYS A 46 10.17 24.37 -1.63
N VAL A 47 10.94 23.40 -1.14
CA VAL A 47 10.86 22.91 0.24
C VAL A 47 12.11 23.35 0.98
N THR A 48 11.91 24.06 2.09
CA THR A 48 12.98 24.35 3.06
C THR A 48 12.52 23.93 4.45
N PHE A 49 13.45 23.59 5.34
CA PHE A 49 13.09 23.22 6.71
C PHE A 49 14.25 23.44 7.68
N ASP A 50 13.89 23.63 8.94
CA ASP A 50 14.80 23.66 10.08
C ASP A 50 14.48 22.50 11.05
N THR A 51 14.97 22.55 12.28
CA THR A 51 14.73 21.51 13.29
C THR A 51 13.28 21.43 13.78
N LYS A 52 12.47 22.48 13.56
CA LYS A 52 11.13 22.64 14.12
C LYS A 52 10.06 22.83 13.06
N ASN A 53 10.37 23.37 11.89
CA ASN A 53 9.40 23.75 10.87
C ASN A 53 9.85 23.34 9.47
N ALA A 54 8.88 23.01 8.62
CA ALA A 54 9.03 22.96 7.17
C ALA A 54 8.20 24.07 6.51
N TYR A 55 8.75 24.59 5.42
CA TYR A 55 8.21 25.65 4.58
C TYR A 55 8.05 25.11 3.17
N PHE A 56 6.84 25.23 2.63
CA PHE A 56 6.51 24.85 1.26
C PHE A 56 6.10 26.11 0.51
N GLU A 57 6.95 26.54 -0.42
CA GLU A 57 6.74 27.72 -1.26
C GLU A 57 6.28 27.28 -2.67
N PHE A 58 5.12 27.77 -3.10
CA PHE A 58 4.53 27.47 -4.42
C PHE A 58 3.52 28.56 -4.80
N ASP A 59 3.47 28.98 -6.06
CA ASP A 59 2.49 29.95 -6.59
C ASP A 59 2.29 31.20 -5.70
N GLY A 60 3.38 31.81 -5.22
CA GLY A 60 3.33 32.98 -4.32
C GLY A 60 2.79 32.70 -2.90
N ASN A 61 2.39 31.46 -2.60
CA ASN A 61 1.93 31.00 -1.31
C ASN A 61 3.07 30.37 -0.50
N ILE A 62 2.97 30.45 0.83
CA ILE A 62 3.88 29.78 1.76
C ILE A 62 3.05 29.02 2.79
N LEU A 63 3.16 27.69 2.78
CA LEU A 63 2.63 26.85 3.84
C LEU A 63 3.74 26.55 4.85
N ILE A 64 3.49 26.89 6.12
CA ILE A 64 4.40 26.62 7.23
C ILE A 64 3.79 25.56 8.13
N CYS A 65 4.56 24.54 8.48
CA CYS A 65 4.12 23.51 9.40
C CYS A 65 5.18 23.16 10.44
N ARG A 66 4.74 22.90 11.66
CA ARG A 66 5.59 22.36 12.72
C ARG A 66 5.85 20.88 12.47
N LEU A 67 7.10 20.48 12.56
CA LEU A 67 7.57 19.11 12.42
C LEU A 67 7.28 18.29 13.67
N GLN A 68 7.16 16.98 13.50
CA GLN A 68 7.09 16.05 14.61
C GLN A 68 8.50 15.62 15.03
N GLU A 69 8.77 15.66 16.33
CA GLU A 69 10.03 15.17 16.89
C GLU A 69 10.11 13.64 16.78
N GLY A 70 11.31 13.15 16.49
CA GLY A 70 11.62 11.72 16.44
C GLY A 70 12.38 11.32 15.18
N THR A 71 12.86 10.08 15.18
CA THR A 71 13.45 9.45 14.00
C THR A 71 12.45 8.43 13.48
N TYR A 72 12.17 8.46 12.18
CA TYR A 72 11.32 7.44 11.60
C TYR A 72 12.07 6.10 11.63
N PRO A 73 11.43 5.00 12.06
CA PRO A 73 12.09 3.69 12.14
C PRO A 73 12.72 3.28 10.80
N ALA A 74 13.80 2.50 10.88
CA ALA A 74 14.53 1.97 9.72
C ALA A 74 13.69 0.94 8.96
N TYR A 75 12.70 1.40 8.19
CA TYR A 75 11.72 0.58 7.48
C TYR A 75 12.31 -0.43 6.49
N ARG A 76 13.51 -0.17 5.96
CA ARG A 76 14.16 -1.08 5.01
C ARG A 76 14.43 -2.47 5.60
N SER A 77 14.51 -2.61 6.93
CA SER A 77 14.69 -3.90 7.59
C SER A 77 13.40 -4.72 7.67
N VAL A 78 12.22 -4.09 7.57
CA VAL A 78 10.93 -4.79 7.63
C VAL A 78 10.39 -5.20 6.27
N ILE A 79 10.98 -4.69 5.17
CA ILE A 79 10.63 -5.08 3.81
C ILE A 79 11.20 -6.48 3.53
N PRO A 80 10.37 -7.51 3.28
CA PRO A 80 10.84 -8.84 2.90
C PRO A 80 11.64 -8.78 1.59
N LYS A 81 12.75 -9.51 1.50
CA LYS A 81 13.63 -9.51 0.32
C LYS A 81 13.57 -10.78 -0.52
N ASN A 82 13.01 -11.86 0.03
CA ASN A 82 12.96 -13.18 -0.61
C ASN A 82 11.51 -13.67 -0.58
N ASN A 83 10.78 -13.37 -1.65
CA ASN A 83 9.38 -13.74 -1.82
C ASN A 83 9.26 -14.72 -3.00
N PRO A 84 9.38 -16.05 -2.77
CA PRO A 84 9.31 -17.05 -3.84
C PRO A 84 7.94 -17.16 -4.51
N ASN A 85 6.88 -16.66 -3.86
CA ASN A 85 5.53 -16.74 -4.38
C ASN A 85 5.13 -15.41 -4.99
N LYS A 86 4.84 -15.40 -6.29
CA LYS A 86 4.55 -14.18 -7.04
C LYS A 86 3.25 -14.31 -7.80
N LEU A 87 2.30 -13.44 -7.47
CA LEU A 87 1.02 -13.28 -8.13
C LEU A 87 1.04 -12.01 -8.98
N VAL A 88 0.82 -12.11 -10.29
CA VAL A 88 0.57 -10.98 -11.18
C VAL A 88 -0.89 -11.00 -11.62
N ILE A 89 -1.58 -9.87 -11.46
CA ILE A 89 -3.02 -9.75 -11.71
C ILE A 89 -3.42 -8.33 -12.08
N ASN A 90 -4.49 -8.19 -12.88
CA ASN A 90 -5.12 -6.90 -13.14
C ASN A 90 -5.62 -6.26 -11.83
N ARG A 91 -5.13 -5.05 -11.54
CA ARG A 91 -5.39 -4.33 -10.30
C ARG A 91 -6.87 -4.03 -10.10
N VAL A 92 -7.57 -3.62 -11.15
CA VAL A 92 -8.98 -3.21 -11.09
C VAL A 92 -9.88 -4.43 -10.87
N ALA A 93 -9.59 -5.54 -11.54
CA ALA A 93 -10.29 -6.81 -11.32
C ALA A 93 -10.15 -7.28 -9.87
N LEU A 94 -8.92 -7.29 -9.35
CA LEU A 94 -8.63 -7.65 -7.95
C LEU A 94 -9.36 -6.72 -6.97
N LEU A 95 -9.28 -5.40 -7.16
CA LEU A 95 -9.94 -4.41 -6.30
C LEU A 95 -11.45 -4.62 -6.25
N ASN A 96 -12.07 -4.87 -7.40
CA ASN A 96 -13.52 -5.07 -7.48
C ASN A 96 -13.95 -6.38 -6.83
N ALA A 97 -13.20 -7.46 -7.02
CA ALA A 97 -13.48 -8.74 -6.36
C ALA A 97 -13.33 -8.62 -4.83
N VAL A 98 -12.26 -7.97 -4.35
CA VAL A 98 -12.07 -7.68 -2.92
C VAL A 98 -13.26 -6.91 -2.35
N LYS A 99 -13.72 -5.85 -3.04
CA LYS A 99 -14.88 -5.05 -2.61
C LYS A 99 -16.16 -5.87 -2.54
N ARG A 100 -16.44 -6.73 -3.53
CA ARG A 100 -17.63 -7.59 -3.55
C ARG A 100 -17.59 -8.64 -2.46
N VAL A 101 -16.49 -9.39 -2.36
CA VAL A 101 -16.35 -10.47 -1.37
C VAL A 101 -16.37 -9.92 0.05
N ALA A 102 -15.79 -8.73 0.28
CA ALA A 102 -15.78 -8.08 1.59
C ALA A 102 -17.18 -7.78 2.16
N VAL A 103 -18.22 -7.65 1.32
CA VAL A 103 -19.61 -7.45 1.78
C VAL A 103 -20.10 -8.61 2.64
N CYS A 104 -19.57 -9.82 2.40
CA CYS A 104 -19.89 -11.03 3.17
C CYS A 104 -18.87 -11.33 4.27
N SER A 105 -17.91 -10.43 4.51
CA SER A 105 -16.96 -10.55 5.62
C SER A 105 -17.57 -10.01 6.91
N ASN A 106 -17.05 -10.45 8.05
CA ASN A 106 -17.45 -9.90 9.33
C ASN A 106 -17.17 -8.39 9.40
N GLN A 107 -18.20 -7.58 9.66
CA GLN A 107 -18.10 -6.11 9.61
C GLN A 107 -17.08 -5.53 10.59
N SER A 108 -16.82 -6.20 11.71
CA SER A 108 -15.85 -5.73 12.70
C SER A 108 -14.40 -6.02 12.31
N THR A 109 -14.15 -7.14 11.62
CA THR A 109 -12.79 -7.59 11.30
C THR A 109 -12.38 -7.28 9.86
N SER A 110 -13.34 -7.29 8.93
CA SER A 110 -13.12 -7.12 7.49
C SER A 110 -12.10 -8.11 6.92
N HIS A 111 -12.09 -9.35 7.41
CA HIS A 111 -11.12 -10.36 7.00
C HIS A 111 -11.50 -11.03 5.67
N ILE A 112 -10.52 -11.15 4.77
CA ILE A 112 -10.61 -11.94 3.53
C ILE A 112 -9.46 -12.92 3.44
N LYS A 113 -9.71 -14.10 2.86
CA LYS A 113 -8.72 -15.13 2.56
C LYS A 113 -8.39 -15.09 1.07
N LEU A 114 -7.11 -15.02 0.74
CA LEU A 114 -6.59 -15.31 -0.60
C LEU A 114 -6.08 -16.74 -0.62
N SER A 115 -6.59 -17.54 -1.55
CA SER A 115 -6.14 -18.91 -1.80
C SER A 115 -5.48 -18.92 -3.17
N LEU A 116 -4.19 -19.20 -3.17
CA LEU A 116 -3.32 -19.11 -4.34
C LEU A 116 -2.96 -20.52 -4.78
N SER A 117 -3.22 -20.81 -6.06
CA SER A 117 -2.75 -22.00 -6.74
C SER A 117 -2.35 -21.65 -8.17
N PHE A 118 -1.80 -22.62 -8.90
CA PHE A 118 -1.25 -22.38 -10.25
C PHE A 118 -2.24 -21.61 -11.15
N ASN A 119 -1.85 -20.40 -11.54
CA ASN A 119 -2.63 -19.45 -12.35
C ASN A 119 -4.07 -19.18 -11.86
N LYS A 120 -4.29 -19.28 -10.55
CA LYS A 120 -5.63 -19.10 -9.97
C LYS A 120 -5.56 -18.42 -8.61
N LEU A 121 -6.36 -17.38 -8.47
CA LEU A 121 -6.63 -16.74 -7.18
C LEU A 121 -8.09 -16.97 -6.80
N VAL A 122 -8.33 -17.52 -5.62
CA VAL A 122 -9.66 -17.53 -5.00
C VAL A 122 -9.68 -16.60 -3.79
N ILE A 123 -10.57 -15.62 -3.82
CA ILE A 123 -10.81 -14.69 -2.72
C ILE A 123 -12.06 -15.16 -2.00
N SER A 124 -12.01 -15.31 -0.67
CA SER A 124 -13.19 -15.68 0.10
C SER A 124 -13.34 -14.88 1.40
N ALA A 125 -14.59 -14.76 1.84
CA ALA A 125 -14.98 -14.17 3.11
C ALA A 125 -16.19 -14.89 3.67
N SER A 126 -16.33 -14.85 4.99
CA SER A 126 -17.49 -15.36 5.70
C SER A 126 -17.75 -14.56 6.97
N ASP A 127 -19.03 -14.43 7.33
CA ASP A 127 -19.49 -13.95 8.63
C ASP A 127 -20.42 -15.00 9.25
N THR A 128 -19.88 -15.72 10.25
CA THR A 128 -20.61 -16.78 10.95
C THR A 128 -21.80 -16.24 11.75
N ASN A 129 -21.77 -14.98 12.18
CA ASN A 129 -22.85 -14.39 12.96
C ASN A 129 -24.11 -14.17 12.12
N PHE A 130 -23.93 -13.90 10.82
CA PHE A 130 -25.02 -13.63 9.88
C PHE A 130 -25.17 -14.73 8.81
N SER A 131 -24.44 -15.84 8.93
CA SER A 131 -24.43 -16.95 7.97
C SER A 131 -24.17 -16.51 6.52
N MET A 132 -23.35 -15.47 6.34
CA MET A 132 -22.97 -14.95 5.03
C MET A 132 -21.63 -15.55 4.60
N SER A 133 -21.50 -15.88 3.32
CA SER A 133 -20.22 -16.24 2.72
C SER A 133 -20.20 -15.83 1.26
N ALA A 134 -19.01 -15.49 0.77
CA ALA A 134 -18.76 -15.23 -0.64
C ALA A 134 -17.40 -15.78 -1.02
N HIS A 135 -17.30 -16.21 -2.26
CA HIS A 135 -16.02 -16.48 -2.90
C HIS A 135 -16.05 -16.01 -4.34
N GLU A 136 -14.90 -15.59 -4.84
CA GLU A 136 -14.72 -15.20 -6.22
C GLU A 136 -13.38 -15.75 -6.73
N THR A 137 -13.38 -16.26 -7.95
CA THR A 137 -12.18 -16.77 -8.62
C THR A 137 -11.75 -15.76 -9.67
N LEU A 138 -10.46 -15.45 -9.69
CA LEU A 138 -9.84 -14.61 -10.70
C LEU A 138 -8.71 -15.38 -11.39
N ASP A 139 -8.63 -15.21 -12.70
CA ASP A 139 -7.47 -15.61 -13.48
C ASP A 139 -6.29 -14.70 -13.17
N CYS A 140 -5.11 -15.29 -13.07
CA CYS A 140 -3.88 -14.57 -12.77
C CYS A 140 -2.67 -15.37 -13.27
N THR A 141 -1.50 -14.75 -13.24
CA THR A 141 -0.23 -15.49 -13.34
C THR A 141 0.27 -15.71 -11.92
N TYR A 142 0.37 -16.96 -11.48
CA TYR A 142 0.90 -17.28 -10.16
C TYR A 142 2.01 -18.32 -10.24
N GLU A 143 3.18 -17.94 -9.74
CA GLU A 143 4.35 -18.79 -9.62
C GLU A 143 4.69 -18.94 -8.13
N GLY A 144 4.68 -20.17 -7.62
CA GLY A 144 4.95 -20.44 -6.21
C GLY A 144 4.22 -21.68 -5.70
N ASP A 145 4.35 -21.92 -4.40
CA ASP A 145 3.66 -22.99 -3.69
C ASP A 145 2.19 -22.63 -3.49
N GLU A 146 1.32 -23.64 -3.45
CA GLU A 146 -0.07 -23.41 -3.05
C GLU A 146 -0.13 -22.90 -1.61
N MET A 147 -0.85 -21.79 -1.40
CA MET A 147 -0.95 -21.21 -0.06
C MET A 147 -2.24 -20.46 0.17
N HIS A 148 -2.53 -20.26 1.45
CA HIS A 148 -3.62 -19.42 1.91
C HIS A 148 -3.08 -18.32 2.80
N ILE A 149 -3.45 -17.07 2.51
CA ILE A 149 -3.06 -15.92 3.32
C ILE A 149 -4.25 -15.02 3.57
N GLY A 150 -4.34 -14.50 4.79
CA GLY A 150 -5.42 -13.62 5.20
C GLY A 150 -5.01 -12.16 5.19
N PHE A 151 -5.90 -11.28 4.76
CA PHE A 151 -5.73 -9.83 4.86
C PHE A 151 -6.98 -9.12 5.35
N LYS A 152 -6.81 -7.91 5.89
CA LYS A 152 -7.91 -6.97 6.04
C LYS A 152 -8.27 -6.43 4.65
N SER A 153 -9.49 -6.68 4.20
CA SER A 153 -10.00 -6.28 2.89
C SER A 153 -9.95 -4.76 2.69
N THR A 154 -10.23 -4.00 3.74
CA THR A 154 -10.18 -2.53 3.74
C THR A 154 -8.79 -2.01 3.42
N PHE A 155 -7.74 -2.62 3.99
CA PHE A 155 -6.35 -2.23 3.73
C PHE A 155 -5.88 -2.64 2.34
N LEU A 156 -6.22 -3.87 1.90
CA LEU A 156 -5.90 -4.30 0.54
C LEU A 156 -6.58 -3.40 -0.50
N ALA A 157 -7.87 -3.11 -0.30
CA ALA A 157 -8.63 -2.21 -1.18
C ALA A 157 -8.06 -0.79 -1.18
N GLU A 158 -7.66 -0.25 -0.03
CA GLU A 158 -7.01 1.07 0.08
C GLU A 158 -5.71 1.13 -0.72
N ILE A 159 -4.85 0.11 -0.60
CA ILE A 159 -3.59 0.03 -1.37
C ILE A 159 -3.90 -0.01 -2.87
N LEU A 160 -4.72 -0.97 -3.31
CA LEU A 160 -5.06 -1.15 -4.72
C LEU A 160 -5.74 0.07 -5.34
N ASN A 161 -6.51 0.83 -4.56
CA ASN A 161 -7.17 2.03 -5.06
C ASN A 161 -6.21 3.21 -5.30
N ASN A 162 -5.06 3.23 -4.61
CA ASN A 162 -4.07 4.31 -4.72
C ASN A 162 -2.91 3.99 -5.66
N LEU A 163 -2.80 2.75 -6.15
CA LEU A 163 -1.78 2.38 -7.15
C LEU A 163 -2.22 2.81 -8.56
N PRO A 164 -1.36 3.51 -9.32
CA PRO A 164 -1.69 3.99 -10.67
C PRO A 164 -1.50 2.92 -11.77
N TYR A 165 -1.14 1.69 -11.40
CA TYR A 165 -0.75 0.63 -12.34
C TYR A 165 -1.94 -0.16 -12.90
N GLU A 166 -1.88 -0.64 -14.13
CA GLU A 166 -2.90 -1.55 -14.67
C GLU A 166 -2.81 -2.94 -14.03
N GLU A 167 -1.60 -3.48 -13.96
CA GLU A 167 -1.28 -4.74 -13.30
C GLU A 167 -0.45 -4.52 -12.04
N VAL A 168 -0.64 -5.40 -11.07
CA VAL A 168 0.13 -5.39 -9.82
C VAL A 168 0.73 -6.76 -9.57
N SER A 169 1.89 -6.76 -8.93
CA SER A 169 2.54 -7.95 -8.40
C SER A 169 2.32 -8.02 -6.89
N ILE A 170 1.79 -9.14 -6.39
CA ILE A 170 1.75 -9.49 -4.97
C ILE A 170 2.83 -10.53 -4.72
N GLU A 171 3.87 -10.15 -3.99
CA GLU A 171 5.00 -11.02 -3.65
C GLU A 171 4.91 -11.47 -2.19
N LEU A 172 4.95 -12.79 -1.98
CA LEU A 172 4.72 -13.45 -0.71
C LEU A 172 5.82 -14.47 -0.38
N SER A 173 6.08 -14.68 0.91
CA SER A 173 6.99 -15.72 1.38
C SER A 173 6.28 -16.87 2.09
N ASP A 174 5.57 -16.58 3.18
CA ASP A 174 4.72 -17.54 3.88
C ASP A 174 3.49 -16.83 4.45
N PRO A 175 2.44 -17.57 4.85
CA PRO A 175 1.18 -17.00 5.32
C PRO A 175 1.27 -16.08 6.55
N THR A 176 2.40 -16.08 7.26
CA THR A 176 2.62 -15.29 8.48
C THR A 176 3.47 -14.04 8.25
N ARG A 177 4.10 -13.92 7.08
CA ARG A 177 4.93 -12.78 6.70
C ARG A 177 4.16 -11.76 5.85
N ALA A 178 4.64 -10.53 5.91
CA ALA A 178 4.07 -9.44 5.14
C ALA A 178 4.12 -9.72 3.63
N GLY A 179 3.05 -9.36 2.92
CA GLY A 179 3.05 -9.34 1.47
C GLY A 179 3.49 -7.99 0.93
N LEU A 180 4.23 -8.01 -0.19
CA LEU A 180 4.56 -6.80 -0.94
C LEU A 180 3.61 -6.65 -2.12
N ILE A 181 3.15 -5.43 -2.37
CA ILE A 181 2.32 -5.06 -3.52
C ILE A 181 3.08 -4.01 -4.30
N LEU A 182 3.46 -4.39 -5.52
CA LEU A 182 4.33 -3.64 -6.44
C LEU A 182 3.62 -3.47 -7.79
N ALA A 183 4.17 -2.62 -8.66
CA ALA A 183 3.78 -2.60 -10.06
C ALA A 183 4.13 -3.93 -10.74
N ALA A 184 3.31 -4.36 -11.69
CA ALA A 184 3.71 -5.32 -12.71
C ALA A 184 3.70 -4.60 -14.06
N GLY A 185 4.82 -4.63 -14.78
CA GLY A 185 4.98 -3.93 -16.06
C GLY A 185 5.90 -2.71 -16.00
N GLU A 186 5.81 -1.86 -17.02
CA GLU A 186 6.62 -0.64 -17.14
C GLU A 186 6.22 0.40 -16.09
N THR A 187 7.23 0.95 -15.41
CA THR A 187 7.07 2.04 -14.44
C THR A 187 7.98 3.19 -14.84
N ASP A 188 7.64 4.39 -14.36
CA ASP A 188 8.58 5.51 -14.39
C ASP A 188 9.85 5.10 -13.60
N PRO A 189 11.05 5.06 -14.21
CA PRO A 189 12.28 4.67 -13.52
C PRO A 189 12.64 5.63 -12.37
N GLU A 190 12.11 6.86 -12.40
CA GLU A 190 12.29 7.83 -11.34
C GLU A 190 11.29 7.61 -10.20
N GLU A 191 10.27 6.77 -10.36
CA GLU A 191 9.22 6.52 -9.37
C GLU A 191 9.22 5.06 -8.88
N VAL A 192 9.35 4.89 -7.58
CA VAL A 192 9.24 3.57 -6.94
C VAL A 192 8.15 3.60 -5.89
N ILE A 193 7.08 2.81 -6.10
CA ILE A 193 6.01 2.58 -5.14
C ILE A 193 6.06 1.15 -4.64
N CYS A 194 6.22 1.00 -3.33
CA CYS A 194 6.19 -0.29 -2.65
C CYS A 194 5.18 -0.23 -1.50
N SER A 195 4.18 -1.09 -1.54
CA SER A 195 3.24 -1.26 -0.43
C SER A 195 3.48 -2.59 0.27
N LEU A 196 3.43 -2.58 1.60
CA LEU A 196 3.59 -3.73 2.46
C LEU A 196 2.29 -3.89 3.26
N LEU A 197 1.77 -5.12 3.27
CA LEU A 197 0.53 -5.47 3.97
C LEU A 197 0.78 -6.64 4.92
N MET A 198 0.52 -6.42 6.21
CA MET A 198 0.65 -7.47 7.22
C MET A 198 -0.49 -8.48 7.10
N PRO A 199 -0.20 -9.79 7.18
CA PRO A 199 -1.24 -10.80 7.16
C PRO A 199 -2.01 -10.83 8.48
N ILE A 200 -3.17 -11.46 8.42
CA ILE A 200 -3.98 -11.80 9.59
C ILE A 200 -4.10 -13.32 9.67
N ARG A 201 -4.21 -13.83 10.89
CA ARG A 201 -4.56 -15.23 11.10
C ARG A 201 -6.04 -15.42 10.82
N ILE A 202 -6.36 -16.27 9.83
CA ILE A 202 -7.73 -16.69 9.57
C ILE A 202 -7.94 -18.03 10.28
N PRO A 203 -8.99 -18.19 11.10
CA PRO A 203 -9.35 -19.47 11.68
C PRO A 203 -9.56 -20.50 10.57
N SER A 204 -8.98 -21.70 10.76
CA SER A 204 -9.22 -22.87 9.92
C SER A 204 -10.66 -23.34 10.00
#